data_AF-A0A963WPP5-F1
#
_entry.id   AF-A0A963WPP5-F1
#
_cell.length_a   1.000
_cell.length_b   1.000
_cell.length_c   1.000
_cell.angle_alpha   90.00
_cell.angle_beta   90.00
_cell.angle_gamma   90.00
#
_symmetry.space_group_name_H-M   'P 1'
#
loop_
_entity.id
_entity.type
_entity.pdbx_description
1 polymer ?
#
loop_
_entity_poly.entity_id
_entity_poly.type
_entity_poly.pdbx_seq_one_letter_code
_entity_poly.pdbx_strand_id
1 'polypeptide(L)'
;MNDTALETPVIEGFSAELVRQIRAQDTHGSWDRKSDADLLEPFVLDKQKRRQIPIIGDPDPDTLWRLELFYGAICLEIERRCRKMVSPMMKMSHEG
;
A
#
# COMPACT_ATOMS: atom_id res chain seq x y z
N MET A 1 14.81 6.69 34.03
CA MET A 1 13.80 6.16 33.09
C MET A 1 14.26 6.58 31.71
N ASN A 2 14.95 5.70 30.99
CA ASN A 2 15.39 6.00 29.63
C ASN A 2 14.15 5.93 28.75
N ASP A 3 13.72 7.11 28.31
CA ASP A 3 12.71 7.28 27.28
C ASP A 3 13.36 6.87 25.97
N THR A 4 13.27 5.58 25.63
CA THR A 4 13.64 5.09 24.32
C THR A 4 12.59 5.63 23.35
N ALA A 5 12.80 6.84 22.86
CA ALA A 5 12.07 7.34 21.70
C ALA A 5 12.18 6.23 20.63
N LEU A 6 11.06 5.57 20.34
CA LEU A 6 11.00 4.56 19.30
C LEU A 6 11.38 5.26 18.00
N GLU A 7 12.63 5.08 17.55
CA GLU A 7 13.08 5.63 16.27
C GLU A 7 12.08 5.20 15.20
N THR A 8 11.63 6.16 14.38
CA THR A 8 10.76 5.86 13.25
C THR A 8 11.49 4.84 12.38
N PRO A 9 10.93 3.64 12.18
CA PRO A 9 11.63 2.59 11.45
C PRO A 9 11.85 3.04 10.01
N VAL A 10 13.08 2.86 9.52
CA VAL A 10 13.39 3.12 8.11
C VAL A 10 12.61 2.13 7.25
N ILE A 11 11.78 2.66 6.36
CA ILE A 11 10.99 1.86 5.42
C ILE A 11 11.84 1.61 4.18
N GLU A 12 12.14 0.33 3.90
CA GLU A 12 13.02 -0.07 2.79
C GLU A 12 12.34 -1.09 1.85
N GLY A 13 13.00 -1.37 0.72
CA GLY A 13 12.58 -2.39 -0.24
C GLY A 13 11.20 -2.12 -0.84
N PHE A 14 10.38 -3.18 -0.93
CA PHE A 14 9.04 -3.12 -1.50
C PHE A 14 8.13 -2.10 -0.80
N SER A 15 8.19 -2.02 0.53
CA SER A 15 7.36 -1.10 1.30
C SER A 15 7.68 0.36 0.97
N ALA A 16 8.94 0.68 0.69
CA ALA A 16 9.32 2.03 0.24
C ALA A 16 8.76 2.35 -1.15
N GLU A 17 8.71 1.36 -2.06
CA GLU A 17 8.07 1.52 -3.37
C GLU A 17 6.56 1.73 -3.24
N LEU A 18 5.92 1.00 -2.33
CA LEU A 18 4.50 1.17 -2.05
C LEU A 18 4.20 2.58 -1.52
N VAL A 19 5.02 3.11 -0.62
CA VAL A 19 4.92 4.52 -0.17
C VAL A 19 5.08 5.49 -1.34
N ARG A 20 6.04 5.26 -2.25
CA ARG A 20 6.21 6.08 -3.46
C ARG A 20 4.95 6.07 -4.33
N GLN A 21 4.34 4.90 -4.53
CA GLN A 21 3.07 4.78 -5.25
C GLN A 21 1.94 5.57 -4.60
N ILE A 22 1.80 5.49 -3.27
CA ILE A 22 0.78 6.23 -2.52
C ILE A 22 1.01 7.74 -2.66
N ARG A 23 2.25 8.22 -2.45
CA ARG A 23 2.59 9.64 -2.56
C ARG A 23 2.42 10.17 -3.99
N ALA A 24 2.62 9.34 -5.01
CA ALA A 24 2.39 9.74 -6.41
C ALA A 24 0.91 10.06 -6.71
N GLN A 25 -0.04 9.50 -5.93
CA GLN A 25 -1.47 9.81 -6.07
C GLN A 25 -1.87 11.10 -5.33
N ASP A 26 -1.03 11.60 -4.41
CA ASP A 26 -1.33 12.79 -3.61
C ASP A 26 -0.98 14.09 -4.35
N THR A 27 -1.73 14.38 -5.42
CA THR A 27 -1.48 15.54 -6.29
C THR A 27 -1.54 16.89 -5.55
N HIS A 28 -2.27 16.97 -4.44
CA HIS A 28 -2.51 18.21 -3.70
C HIS A 28 -1.75 18.29 -2.37
N GLY A 29 -0.89 17.32 -2.04
CA GLY A 29 -0.10 17.31 -0.80
C GLY A 29 -0.94 17.13 0.48
N SER A 30 -2.09 16.46 0.39
CA SER A 30 -2.96 16.21 1.55
C SER A 30 -2.29 15.33 2.61
N TRP A 31 -1.28 14.56 2.22
CA TRP A 31 -0.56 13.58 3.05
C TRP A 31 0.91 13.95 3.28
N ASP A 32 1.32 15.18 2.97
CA ASP A 32 2.70 15.65 3.23
C ASP A 32 3.09 15.55 4.70
N ARG A 33 2.10 15.72 5.60
CA ARG A 33 2.29 15.63 7.06
C ARG A 33 2.24 14.21 7.60
N LYS A 34 1.91 13.21 6.79
CA LYS A 34 1.86 11.80 7.20
C LYS A 34 3.24 11.17 7.06
N SER A 35 3.64 10.43 8.09
CA SER A 35 4.85 9.59 8.00
C SER A 35 4.62 8.43 7.04
N ASP A 36 5.72 7.84 6.55
CA ASP A 36 5.65 6.66 5.69
C ASP A 36 4.96 5.47 6.39
N ALA A 37 5.13 5.36 7.72
CA ALA A 37 4.43 4.36 8.52
C ALA A 37 2.91 4.61 8.55
N ASP A 38 2.48 5.87 8.69
CA ASP A 38 1.05 6.23 8.66
C ASP A 38 0.41 5.93 7.29
N LEU A 39 1.18 6.08 6.21
CA LEU A 39 0.72 5.75 4.86
C LEU A 39 0.59 4.24 4.64
N LEU A 40 1.43 3.44 5.30
CA LEU A 40 1.41 1.98 5.21
C LEU A 40 0.41 1.32 6.16
N GLU A 41 -0.06 2.03 7.20
CA GLU A 41 -1.01 1.49 8.19
C GLU A 41 -2.21 0.76 7.54
N PRO A 42 -2.87 1.27 6.49
CA PRO A 42 -4.02 0.59 5.88
C PRO A 42 -3.70 -0.77 5.22
N PHE A 43 -2.42 -1.07 4.96
CA PHE A 43 -1.96 -2.33 4.37
C PHE A 43 -1.63 -3.39 5.43
N VAL A 44 -1.55 -3.01 6.71
CA VAL A 44 -1.18 -3.89 7.81
C VAL A 44 -2.41 -4.17 8.67
N LEU A 45 -3.04 -5.32 8.41
CA LEU A 45 -4.25 -5.72 9.11
C LEU A 45 -3.94 -6.76 10.19
N ASP A 46 -4.45 -6.53 11.39
CA ASP A 46 -4.51 -7.55 12.42
C ASP A 46 -5.56 -8.63 12.09
N LYS A 47 -5.57 -9.72 12.86
CA LYS A 47 -6.49 -10.84 12.66
C LYS A 47 -7.96 -10.45 12.82
N GLN A 48 -8.27 -9.45 13.66
CA GLN A 48 -9.64 -9.03 13.89
C GLN A 48 -10.14 -8.16 12.73
N LYS A 49 -9.39 -7.13 12.32
CA LYS A 49 -9.69 -6.30 11.15
C LYS A 49 -9.85 -7.15 9.89
N ARG A 50 -8.97 -8.14 9.68
CA ARG A 50 -9.07 -9.06 8.54
C ARG A 50 -10.37 -9.87 8.51
N ARG A 51 -10.90 -10.27 9.68
CA ARG A 51 -12.17 -11.01 9.78
C ARG A 51 -13.41 -10.14 9.55
N GLN A 52 -13.27 -8.83 9.70
CA GLN A 52 -14.36 -7.87 9.49
C GLN A 52 -14.53 -7.51 8.01
N ILE A 53 -13.56 -7.86 7.14
CA ILE A 53 -13.68 -7.65 5.70
C ILE A 53 -14.84 -8.50 5.18
N PRO A 54 -15.86 -7.88 4.55
CA PRO A 54 -16.96 -8.61 3.94
C PRO A 54 -16.42 -9.55 2.85
N ILE A 55 -16.83 -10.82 2.89
CA ILE A 55 -16.46 -11.83 1.87
C ILE A 55 -17.52 -11.90 0.76
N ILE A 56 -18.73 -11.40 1.02
CA ILE A 56 -19.87 -11.48 0.11
C ILE A 56 -20.27 -10.07 -0.31
N GLY A 57 -20.22 -9.80 -1.61
CA GLY A 57 -20.54 -8.50 -2.22
C GLY A 57 -19.33 -7.85 -2.88
N ASP A 58 -19.55 -6.73 -3.57
CA ASP A 58 -18.47 -5.98 -4.22
C ASP A 58 -17.45 -5.49 -3.16
N PRO A 59 -16.14 -5.69 -3.39
CA PRO A 59 -15.12 -5.17 -2.50
C PRO A 59 -15.20 -3.65 -2.38
N ASP A 60 -14.92 -3.16 -1.17
CA ASP A 60 -14.83 -1.73 -0.90
C ASP A 60 -13.88 -1.01 -1.88
N PRO A 61 -14.28 0.12 -2.50
CA PRO A 61 -13.46 0.83 -3.48
C PRO A 61 -12.05 1.19 -2.97
N ASP A 62 -11.92 1.56 -1.70
CA ASP A 62 -10.61 1.87 -1.11
C ASP A 62 -9.73 0.60 -1.04
N THR A 63 -10.34 -0.56 -0.83
CA THR A 63 -9.63 -1.85 -0.86
C THR A 63 -9.13 -2.17 -2.26
N LEU A 64 -9.96 -1.96 -3.29
CA LEU A 64 -9.55 -2.14 -4.68
C LEU A 64 -8.41 -1.20 -5.06
N TRP A 65 -8.52 0.08 -4.69
CA TRP A 65 -7.48 1.07 -4.94
C TRP A 65 -6.16 0.72 -4.23
N ARG A 66 -6.21 0.27 -2.97
CA ARG A 66 -5.01 -0.24 -2.26
C ARG A 66 -4.39 -1.42 -3.01
N LEU A 67 -5.21 -2.33 -3.55
CA LEU A 67 -4.73 -3.49 -4.28
C LEU A 67 -4.06 -3.09 -5.61
N GLU A 68 -4.62 -2.12 -6.32
CA GLU A 68 -4.00 -1.55 -7.52
C GLU A 68 -2.63 -0.93 -7.22
N LEU A 69 -2.51 -0.13 -6.16
CA LEU A 69 -1.23 0.43 -5.72
C LEU A 69 -0.23 -0.65 -5.32
N PHE A 70 -0.69 -1.70 -4.65
CA PHE A 70 0.13 -2.83 -4.24
C PHE A 70 0.76 -3.53 -5.44
N TYR A 71 -0.03 -3.88 -6.46
CA TYR A 71 0.49 -4.50 -7.68
C TYR A 71 1.30 -3.52 -8.53
N GLY A 72 0.94 -2.23 -8.57
CA GLY A 72 1.75 -1.19 -9.20
C GLY A 72 3.17 -1.11 -8.62
N ALA A 73 3.28 -1.16 -7.28
CA ALA A 73 4.57 -1.20 -6.60
C ALA A 73 5.37 -2.47 -6.94
N ILE A 74 4.72 -3.63 -7.07
CA ILE A 74 5.37 -4.86 -7.53
C ILE A 74 5.91 -4.70 -8.95
N CYS A 75 5.10 -4.16 -9.86
CA CYS A 75 5.50 -3.95 -11.25
C CYS A 75 6.75 -3.06 -11.35
N LEU A 76 6.81 -1.99 -10.58
CA LEU A 76 7.99 -1.11 -10.52
C LEU A 76 9.22 -1.79 -9.90
N GLU A 77 9.04 -2.61 -8.87
CA GLU A 77 10.13 -3.42 -8.30
C GLU A 77 10.72 -4.37 -9.35
N ILE A 78 9.87 -5.05 -10.12
CA ILE A 78 10.30 -5.94 -11.20
C ILE A 78 11.00 -5.15 -12.29
N GLU A 79 10.39 -4.05 -12.75
CA GLU A 79 10.96 -3.19 -13.78
C GLU A 79 12.33 -2.65 -13.39
N ARG A 80 12.53 -2.24 -12.14
CA ARG A 80 13.82 -1.75 -11.64
C ARG A 80 14.91 -2.81 -11.75
N ARG A 81 14.58 -4.08 -11.45
CA ARG A 81 15.53 -5.19 -11.47
C ARG A 81 15.78 -5.73 -12.87
N CYS A 82 14.73 -5.79 -13.69
CA CYS A 82 14.79 -6.43 -15.01
C CYS A 82 14.99 -5.45 -16.17
N ARG A 83 14.83 -4.14 -15.94
CA ARG A 83 14.85 -3.08 -16.97
C ARG A 83 13.85 -3.32 -18.09
N LYS A 84 12.72 -3.94 -17.75
CA LYS A 84 11.61 -4.20 -18.67
C LYS A 84 10.36 -3.60 -18.05
N MET A 85 9.61 -2.86 -18.86
CA MET A 85 8.35 -2.27 -18.44
C MET A 85 7.38 -3.37 -18.02
N VAL A 86 6.74 -3.20 -16.87
CA VAL A 86 5.71 -4.11 -16.37
C VAL A 86 4.50 -3.30 -15.97
N SER A 87 3.31 -3.74 -16.37
CA SER A 87 2.05 -3.15 -15.95
C SER A 87 1.13 -4.21 -15.36
N PRO A 88 0.35 -3.88 -14.32
CA PRO A 88 -0.67 -4.77 -13.80
C PRO A 88 -1.91 -4.75 -14.70
N MET A 89 -2.59 -5.89 -14.78
CA MET A 89 -3.95 -5.99 -15.34
C MET A 89 -4.81 -6.69 -14.29
N MET A 90 -5.84 -6.00 -13.80
CA MET A 90 -6.77 -6.52 -12.81
C MET A 90 -8.18 -6.58 -13.40
N LYS A 91 -8.87 -7.70 -13.15
CA LYS A 91 -10.28 -7.88 -13.45
C LYS A 91 -10.90 -8.59 -12.25
N MET A 92 -11.80 -7.91 -11.55
CA MET A 92 -12.52 -8.46 -10.40
C MET A 92 -13.94 -8.87 -10.80
N SER A 93 -14.42 -9.96 -10.22
CA SER A 93 -15.84 -10.34 -10.27
C SER A 93 -16.59 -9.71 -9.09
N HIS A 94 -17.92 -9.77 -9.15
CA HIS A 94 -18.81 -9.28 -8.08
C HIS A 94 -18.70 -10.06 -6.76
N GLU A 95 -17.90 -11.13 -6.75
CA GLU A 95 -17.69 -12.00 -5.58
C GLU A 95 -16.38 -11.68 -4.83
N GLY A 96 -15.56 -10.76 -5.37
CA GLY A 96 -14.23 -10.45 -4.84
C GLY A 96 -13.10 -11.25 -5.47
#